data_AF-K2CIF0-F1
#
_entry.id   AF-K2CIF0-F1
#
_cell.length_a   1.000
_cell.length_b   1.000
_cell.length_c   1.000
_cell.angle_alpha   90.00
_cell.angle_beta   90.00
_cell.angle_gamma   90.00
#
_symmetry.space_group_name_H-M   'P 1'
#
loop_
_entity.id
_entity.type
_entity.pdbx_description
1 polymer ?
#
loop_
_entity_poly.entity_id
_entity_poly.type
_entity_poly.pdbx_seq_one_letter_code
_entity_poly.pdbx_strand_id
1 'polypeptide(L)'
;MAFIKRYFNQVLLSLGIFAAYFATRLYNISSLPMFTDEAIYTRWSQIARFDANWRFISLTDGKQPSFVWLNMTIMRVVSDPLLSGRLVSVASGFFAIIGIYLLAQEIFKNHRAGLIAAILYIIYPFALVYDRMALYDSLLAAGMIWALYLQILLIRHKRLDIALILGMVLGFGVLTKSSAFFAIYLIPFSFILSNFRNEKIREIAKWVGLCLISVLMAYGFYSMLRLSPFFHIIGEKNSIFVYPFNEWFKHPFEFFLGNFNGLIDWFISYSTIPMFLLIFISFFLGGNKFLKEKLLLLIWFVLPLAALALFGKVLYPRFILFMTMPLLVLSAFSLNYILDLFKNNLIKTGVFLAFSLLMLRSDFYILTDFA
;
A
#
# COMPACT_ATOMS: atom_id res chain seq x y z
N MET A 1 -24.24 13.76 -23.61
CA MET A 1 -23.42 13.34 -24.78
C MET A 1 -22.14 14.16 -25.00
N ALA A 2 -22.14 15.50 -24.85
CA ALA A 2 -20.94 16.33 -25.08
C ALA A 2 -19.76 16.03 -24.13
N PHE A 3 -20.03 15.75 -22.85
CA PHE A 3 -19.01 15.36 -21.86
C PHE A 3 -18.33 14.03 -22.23
N ILE A 4 -19.11 13.02 -22.60
CA ILE A 4 -18.60 11.71 -23.02
C ILE A 4 -17.75 11.84 -24.29
N LYS A 5 -18.17 12.63 -25.29
CA LYS A 5 -17.36 12.89 -26.49
C LYS A 5 -16.03 13.59 -26.17
N ARG A 6 -16.01 14.53 -25.22
CA ARG A 6 -14.80 15.27 -24.82
C ARG A 6 -13.77 14.42 -24.09
N TYR A 7 -14.23 13.46 -23.28
CA TYR A 7 -13.37 12.61 -22.45
C TYR A 7 -13.33 11.15 -22.91
N PHE A 8 -13.88 10.84 -24.09
CA PHE A 8 -14.09 9.47 -24.57
C PHE A 8 -12.83 8.61 -24.49
N ASN A 9 -11.71 9.12 -24.99
CA ASN A 9 -10.44 8.39 -24.99
C ASN A 9 -9.89 8.15 -23.58
N GLN A 10 -10.10 9.09 -22.65
CA GLN A 10 -9.67 8.95 -21.26
C GLN A 10 -10.53 7.92 -20.54
N VAL A 11 -11.85 7.95 -20.77
CA VAL A 11 -12.78 6.94 -20.23
C VAL A 11 -12.43 5.55 -20.77
N LEU A 12 -12.19 5.42 -22.07
CA LEU A 12 -11.81 4.14 -22.68
C LEU A 12 -10.49 3.61 -22.12
N LEU A 13 -9.50 4.49 -21.92
CA LEU A 13 -8.22 4.12 -21.31
C LEU A 13 -8.38 3.67 -19.85
N SER A 14 -9.17 4.40 -19.05
CA SER A 14 -9.47 4.01 -17.67
C SER A 14 -10.20 2.66 -17.61
N LEU A 15 -11.18 2.43 -18.49
CA LEU A 15 -11.86 1.13 -18.61
C LEU A 15 -10.90 0.02 -19.01
N GLY A 16 -9.96 0.28 -19.92
CA GLY A 16 -8.91 -0.68 -20.30
C GLY A 16 -7.99 -1.04 -19.14
N ILE A 17 -7.57 -0.05 -18.34
CA ILE A 17 -6.75 -0.27 -17.13
C ILE A 17 -7.51 -1.09 -16.09
N PHE A 18 -8.79 -0.78 -15.86
CA PHE A 18 -9.61 -1.53 -14.91
C PHE A 18 -9.87 -2.96 -15.41
N ALA A 19 -10.17 -3.14 -16.69
CA ALA A 19 -10.33 -4.46 -17.29
C ALA A 19 -9.03 -5.28 -17.17
N ALA A 20 -7.86 -4.68 -17.44
CA ALA A 20 -6.57 -5.36 -17.27
C ALA A 20 -6.29 -5.74 -15.81
N TYR A 21 -6.61 -4.85 -14.86
CA TYR A 21 -6.51 -5.15 -13.43
C TYR A 21 -7.36 -6.37 -13.05
N PHE A 22 -8.66 -6.35 -13.35
CA PHE A 22 -9.55 -7.46 -13.00
C PHE A 22 -9.21 -8.74 -13.76
N ALA A 23 -8.83 -8.65 -15.04
CA ALA A 23 -8.40 -9.81 -15.82
C ALA A 23 -7.21 -10.50 -15.16
N THR A 24 -6.16 -9.76 -14.81
CA THR A 24 -4.96 -10.33 -14.17
C THR A 24 -5.23 -10.84 -12.76
N ARG A 25 -6.10 -10.20 -11.97
CA ARG A 25 -6.35 -10.63 -10.58
C ARG A 25 -7.37 -11.78 -10.47
N LEU A 26 -8.34 -11.85 -11.38
CA LEU A 26 -9.39 -12.88 -11.33
C LEU A 26 -9.07 -14.12 -12.17
N TYR A 27 -8.18 -14.02 -13.16
CA TYR A 27 -7.79 -15.15 -13.99
C TYR A 27 -7.28 -16.32 -13.13
N ASN A 28 -7.93 -17.48 -13.19
CA ASN A 28 -7.54 -18.66 -12.40
C ASN A 28 -7.36 -18.39 -10.89
N ILE A 29 -8.11 -17.44 -10.32
CA ILE A 29 -7.93 -17.05 -8.91
C ILE A 29 -8.17 -18.20 -7.94
N SER A 30 -9.05 -19.17 -8.28
CA SER A 30 -9.33 -20.33 -7.43
C SER A 30 -8.32 -21.48 -7.59
N SER A 31 -7.45 -21.46 -8.60
CA SER A 31 -6.47 -22.54 -8.81
C SER A 31 -5.22 -22.38 -7.95
N LEU A 32 -5.00 -21.19 -7.36
CA LEU A 32 -3.87 -20.96 -6.45
C LEU A 32 -4.01 -21.86 -5.22
N PRO A 33 -2.96 -22.62 -4.85
CA PRO A 33 -2.95 -23.43 -3.63
C PRO A 33 -3.37 -22.57 -2.43
N MET A 34 -4.22 -23.14 -1.57
CA MET A 34 -4.69 -22.43 -0.39
C MET A 34 -3.54 -22.28 0.60
N PHE A 35 -3.21 -21.03 0.95
CA PHE A 35 -2.23 -20.75 1.98
C PHE A 35 -2.87 -20.81 3.37
N THR A 36 -2.11 -21.25 4.39
CA THR A 36 -2.62 -21.52 5.75
C THR A 36 -3.37 -20.33 6.34
N ASP A 37 -2.85 -19.10 6.19
CA ASP A 37 -3.51 -17.90 6.69
C ASP A 37 -4.86 -17.63 5.99
N GLU A 38 -5.01 -17.98 4.69
CA GLU A 38 -6.28 -17.82 3.97
C GLU A 38 -7.36 -18.73 4.58
N ALA A 39 -7.01 -19.97 4.92
CA ALA A 39 -7.92 -20.90 5.57
C ALA A 39 -8.39 -20.35 6.92
N ILE A 40 -7.47 -19.81 7.72
CA ILE A 40 -7.76 -19.22 9.03
C ILE A 40 -8.67 -18.00 8.89
N TYR A 41 -8.31 -17.03 8.05
CA TYR A 41 -9.03 -15.76 7.93
C TYR A 41 -10.44 -15.95 7.35
N THR A 42 -10.58 -16.84 6.37
CA THR A 42 -11.89 -17.16 5.79
C THR A 42 -12.74 -17.94 6.78
N ARG A 43 -12.17 -18.88 7.54
CA ARG A 43 -12.91 -19.59 8.61
C ARG A 43 -13.43 -18.64 9.69
N TRP A 44 -12.59 -17.71 10.16
CA TRP A 44 -13.02 -16.66 11.09
C TRP A 44 -14.17 -15.82 10.54
N SER A 45 -14.12 -15.47 9.25
CA SER A 45 -15.15 -14.68 8.59
C SER A 45 -16.47 -15.43 8.50
N GLN A 46 -16.45 -16.74 8.27
CA GLN A 46 -17.65 -17.58 8.33
C GLN A 46 -18.27 -17.57 9.73
N ILE A 47 -17.47 -17.77 10.78
CA ILE A 47 -17.98 -17.80 12.16
C ILE A 47 -18.57 -16.43 12.53
N ALA A 48 -17.82 -15.35 12.30
CA ALA A 48 -18.25 -13.98 12.58
C ALA A 48 -19.51 -13.55 11.80
N ARG A 49 -19.76 -14.15 10.63
CA ARG A 49 -20.97 -13.91 9.84
C ARG A 49 -22.23 -14.41 10.54
N PHE A 50 -22.16 -15.59 11.16
CA PHE A 50 -23.32 -16.27 11.74
C PHE A 50 -23.49 -16.01 13.24
N ASP A 51 -22.42 -15.61 13.94
CA ASP A 51 -22.48 -15.26 15.36
C ASP A 51 -21.83 -13.88 15.61
N ALA A 52 -22.66 -12.93 16.08
CA ALA A 52 -22.24 -11.58 16.37
C ALA A 52 -21.20 -11.48 17.51
N ASN A 53 -21.19 -12.44 18.44
CA ASN A 53 -20.22 -12.48 19.54
C ASN A 53 -18.79 -12.72 19.03
N TRP A 54 -18.66 -13.36 17.86
CA TRP A 54 -17.38 -13.70 17.25
C TRP A 54 -16.90 -12.69 16.20
N ARG A 55 -17.48 -11.49 16.14
CA ARG A 55 -16.99 -10.45 15.21
C ARG A 55 -15.54 -10.03 15.49
N PHE A 56 -15.04 -10.24 16.70
CA PHE A 56 -13.64 -9.98 17.05
C PHE A 56 -12.78 -11.26 17.14
N ILE A 57 -13.23 -12.37 16.54
CA ILE A 57 -12.56 -13.68 16.65
C ILE A 57 -11.09 -13.65 16.23
N SER A 58 -10.70 -12.82 15.26
CA SER A 58 -9.30 -12.71 14.83
C SER A 58 -8.35 -12.26 15.94
N LEU A 59 -8.86 -11.59 16.98
CA LEU A 59 -8.07 -11.18 18.13
C LEU A 59 -7.63 -12.36 19.00
N THR A 60 -8.24 -13.54 18.88
CA THR A 60 -7.73 -14.76 19.56
C THR A 60 -6.34 -15.15 19.07
N ASP A 61 -5.91 -14.65 17.90
CA ASP A 61 -4.55 -14.78 17.36
C ASP A 61 -3.84 -13.41 17.22
N GLY A 62 -4.35 -12.37 17.90
CA GLY A 62 -3.78 -11.02 17.88
C GLY A 62 -3.89 -10.29 16.54
N LYS A 63 -4.75 -10.74 15.62
CA LYS A 63 -4.99 -10.09 14.32
C LYS A 63 -6.17 -9.11 14.42
N GLN A 64 -5.99 -7.90 13.92
CA GLN A 64 -7.09 -6.92 13.89
C GLN A 64 -8.21 -7.35 12.92
N PRO A 65 -9.46 -6.91 13.10
CA PRO A 65 -10.62 -7.61 12.53
C PRO A 65 -11.13 -7.07 11.19
N SER A 66 -10.60 -5.96 10.65
CA SER A 66 -11.21 -5.28 9.50
C SER A 66 -11.33 -6.18 8.25
N PHE A 67 -10.31 -6.99 7.95
CA PHE A 67 -10.35 -7.93 6.83
C PHE A 67 -11.44 -8.99 7.04
N VAL A 68 -11.56 -9.53 8.25
CA VAL A 68 -12.62 -10.49 8.62
C VAL A 68 -14.01 -9.85 8.48
N TRP A 69 -14.16 -8.58 8.87
CA TRP A 69 -15.41 -7.84 8.72
C TRP A 69 -15.81 -7.58 7.27
N LEU A 70 -14.84 -7.25 6.42
CA LEU A 70 -15.10 -7.11 4.98
C LEU A 70 -15.47 -8.47 4.38
N ASN A 71 -14.70 -9.51 4.69
CA ASN A 71 -14.91 -10.83 4.11
C ASN A 71 -16.25 -11.45 4.55
N MET A 72 -16.65 -11.33 5.83
CA MET A 72 -17.98 -11.81 6.28
C MET A 72 -19.13 -11.12 5.54
N THR A 73 -18.92 -9.88 5.09
CA THR A 73 -19.90 -9.12 4.30
C THR A 73 -19.96 -9.63 2.86
N ILE A 74 -18.81 -9.85 2.21
CA ILE A 74 -18.74 -10.43 0.86
C ILE A 74 -19.30 -11.86 0.82
N MET A 75 -19.08 -12.64 1.88
CA MET A 75 -19.63 -13.99 1.99
C MET A 75 -21.16 -14.03 1.89
N ARG A 76 -21.87 -12.91 2.17
CA ARG A 76 -23.32 -12.83 1.99
C ARG A 76 -23.77 -13.08 0.57
N VAL A 77 -22.91 -12.80 -0.41
CA VAL A 77 -23.20 -12.95 -1.85
C VAL A 77 -22.27 -13.95 -2.54
N VAL A 78 -21.13 -14.28 -1.94
CA VAL A 78 -20.19 -15.31 -2.45
C VAL A 78 -20.18 -16.52 -1.51
N SER A 79 -20.67 -17.65 -2.01
CA SER A 79 -20.80 -18.89 -1.23
C SER A 79 -19.46 -19.54 -0.90
N ASP A 80 -18.49 -19.50 -1.83
CA ASP A 80 -17.16 -20.05 -1.64
C ASP A 80 -16.34 -19.14 -0.69
N PRO A 81 -15.92 -19.62 0.49
CA PRO A 81 -15.25 -18.78 1.48
C PRO A 81 -13.87 -18.28 1.04
N LEU A 82 -13.12 -19.11 0.30
CA LEU A 82 -11.79 -18.78 -0.17
C LEU A 82 -11.86 -17.68 -1.22
N LEU A 83 -12.73 -17.88 -2.22
CA LEU A 83 -13.01 -16.89 -3.25
C LEU A 83 -13.50 -15.58 -2.63
N SER A 84 -14.41 -15.63 -1.65
CA SER A 84 -14.86 -14.44 -0.93
C SER A 84 -13.69 -13.66 -0.31
N GLY A 85 -12.77 -14.36 0.37
CA GLY A 85 -11.58 -13.75 0.96
C GLY A 85 -10.64 -13.16 -0.10
N ARG A 86 -10.40 -13.89 -1.19
CA ARG A 86 -9.55 -13.41 -2.29
C ARG A 86 -10.15 -12.19 -2.97
N LEU A 87 -11.48 -12.13 -3.12
CA LEU A 87 -12.18 -10.95 -3.66
C LEU A 87 -12.05 -9.71 -2.78
N VAL A 88 -11.90 -9.84 -1.45
CA VAL A 88 -11.55 -8.70 -0.58
C VAL A 88 -10.18 -8.15 -0.95
N SER A 89 -9.19 -9.00 -1.19
CA SER A 89 -7.85 -8.59 -1.63
C SER A 89 -7.86 -7.95 -3.01
N VAL A 90 -8.61 -8.52 -3.96
CA VAL A 90 -8.79 -7.93 -5.31
C VAL A 90 -9.46 -6.57 -5.22
N ALA A 91 -10.51 -6.42 -4.41
CA ALA A 91 -11.14 -5.12 -4.19
C ALA A 91 -10.18 -4.12 -3.54
N SER A 92 -9.38 -4.58 -2.58
CA SER A 92 -8.37 -3.75 -1.91
C SER A 92 -7.30 -3.25 -2.89
N GLY A 93 -6.76 -4.13 -3.73
CA GLY A 93 -5.79 -3.73 -4.74
C GLY A 93 -6.39 -2.81 -5.82
N PHE A 94 -7.68 -2.98 -6.13
CA PHE A 94 -8.40 -2.02 -6.97
C PHE A 94 -8.47 -0.63 -6.32
N PHE A 95 -8.73 -0.55 -5.01
CA PHE A 95 -8.64 0.72 -4.29
C PHE A 95 -7.20 1.26 -4.26
N ALA A 96 -6.19 0.39 -4.17
CA ALA A 96 -4.79 0.79 -4.20
C ALA A 96 -4.40 1.41 -5.55
N ILE A 97 -4.82 0.83 -6.70
CA ILE A 97 -4.49 1.38 -8.02
C ILE A 97 -5.03 2.80 -8.22
N ILE A 98 -6.23 3.09 -7.68
CA ILE A 98 -6.83 4.42 -7.71
C ILE A 98 -6.00 5.37 -6.84
N GLY A 99 -5.62 4.95 -5.64
CA GLY A 99 -4.76 5.73 -4.75
C GLY A 99 -3.39 6.03 -5.36
N ILE A 100 -2.75 5.06 -6.02
CA ILE A 100 -1.47 5.21 -6.72
C ILE A 100 -1.60 6.21 -7.88
N TYR A 101 -2.64 6.10 -8.70
CA TYR A 101 -2.92 7.03 -9.78
C TYR A 101 -3.06 8.47 -9.26
N LEU A 102 -3.92 8.67 -8.25
CA LEU A 102 -4.20 9.98 -7.68
C LEU A 102 -2.97 10.57 -7.00
N LEU A 103 -2.20 9.76 -6.26
CA LEU A 103 -0.96 10.18 -5.62
C LEU A 103 0.08 10.67 -6.64
N ALA A 104 0.32 9.89 -7.70
CA ALA A 104 1.25 10.26 -8.76
C ALA A 104 0.80 11.50 -9.52
N GLN A 105 -0.49 11.61 -9.84
CA GLN A 105 -1.05 12.79 -10.46
C GLN A 105 -0.89 14.04 -9.58
N GLU A 106 -1.19 13.92 -8.28
CA GLU A 106 -1.12 15.04 -7.33
C GLU A 106 0.31 15.51 -7.10
N ILE A 107 1.25 14.57 -6.94
CA ILE A 107 2.67 14.89 -6.73
C ILE A 107 3.29 15.53 -7.97
N PHE A 108 3.16 14.90 -9.14
CA PHE A 108 3.86 15.32 -10.35
C PHE A 108 3.05 16.26 -11.24
N LYS A 109 1.79 16.54 -10.88
CA LYS A 109 0.84 17.38 -11.64
C LYS A 109 0.72 16.91 -13.10
N ASN A 110 0.74 15.59 -13.30
CA ASN A 110 0.78 14.97 -14.62
C ASN A 110 -0.07 13.70 -14.65
N HIS A 111 -1.16 13.72 -15.44
CA HIS A 111 -2.03 12.56 -15.61
C HIS A 111 -1.33 11.35 -16.22
N ARG A 112 -0.38 11.55 -17.12
CA ARG A 112 0.37 10.45 -17.75
C ARG A 112 1.25 9.73 -16.73
N ALA A 113 1.88 10.46 -15.81
CA ALA A 113 2.62 9.86 -14.71
C ALA A 113 1.70 9.03 -13.80
N GLY A 114 0.47 9.52 -13.54
CA GLY A 114 -0.56 8.74 -12.84
C GLY A 114 -0.93 7.44 -13.55
N LEU A 115 -1.18 7.51 -14.86
CA LEU A 115 -1.50 6.33 -15.67
C LEU A 115 -0.35 5.33 -15.70
N ILE A 116 0.89 5.80 -15.84
CA ILE A 116 2.08 4.94 -15.80
C ILE A 116 2.18 4.27 -14.43
N ALA A 117 2.00 4.99 -13.32
CA ALA A 117 2.04 4.40 -11.98
C ALA A 117 0.98 3.31 -11.78
N ALA A 118 -0.24 3.55 -12.28
CA ALA A 118 -1.33 2.57 -12.26
C ALA A 118 -0.99 1.32 -13.07
N ILE A 119 -0.46 1.48 -14.29
CA ILE A 119 -0.04 0.34 -15.12
C ILE A 119 1.09 -0.44 -14.45
N LEU A 120 2.10 0.26 -13.88
CA LEU A 120 3.18 -0.37 -13.14
C LEU A 120 2.67 -1.21 -11.96
N TYR A 121 1.63 -0.76 -11.25
CA TYR A 121 0.99 -1.56 -10.20
C TYR A 121 0.28 -2.80 -10.74
N ILE A 122 -0.40 -2.71 -11.90
CA ILE A 122 -1.02 -3.89 -12.53
C ILE A 122 0.05 -4.94 -12.81
N ILE A 123 1.17 -4.54 -13.40
CA ILE A 123 2.22 -5.49 -13.76
C ILE A 123 3.20 -5.76 -12.62
N TYR A 124 2.94 -5.32 -11.39
CA TYR A 124 3.88 -5.46 -10.27
C TYR A 124 3.75 -6.86 -9.65
N PRO A 125 4.78 -7.74 -9.77
CA PRO A 125 4.67 -9.13 -9.31
C PRO A 125 4.31 -9.22 -7.83
N PHE A 126 4.85 -8.31 -7.03
CA PHE A 126 4.52 -8.23 -5.61
C PHE A 126 3.01 -8.00 -5.40
N ALA A 127 2.44 -6.96 -6.02
CA ALA A 127 1.01 -6.69 -5.87
C ALA A 127 0.16 -7.81 -6.46
N LEU A 128 0.58 -8.40 -7.58
CA LEU A 128 -0.17 -9.48 -8.22
C LEU A 128 -0.34 -10.69 -7.30
N VAL A 129 0.73 -11.14 -6.62
CA VAL A 129 0.65 -12.27 -5.67
C VAL A 129 -0.32 -11.97 -4.54
N TYR A 130 -0.14 -10.85 -3.84
CA TYR A 130 -0.93 -10.59 -2.62
C TYR A 130 -2.36 -10.13 -2.89
N ASP A 131 -2.63 -9.48 -4.03
CA ASP A 131 -4.00 -9.14 -4.43
C ASP A 131 -4.84 -10.38 -4.75
N ARG A 132 -4.19 -11.49 -5.09
CA ARG A 132 -4.85 -12.76 -5.43
C ARG A 132 -5.00 -13.70 -4.24
N MET A 133 -4.36 -13.41 -3.11
CA MET A 133 -4.43 -14.21 -1.88
C MET A 133 -5.31 -13.51 -0.85
N ALA A 134 -6.11 -14.27 -0.10
CA ALA A 134 -6.96 -13.78 0.98
C ALA A 134 -6.14 -13.40 2.23
N LEU A 135 -5.28 -12.40 2.10
CA LEU A 135 -4.38 -11.88 3.13
C LEU A 135 -4.68 -10.42 3.44
N TYR A 136 -4.26 -9.97 4.63
CA TYR A 136 -4.42 -8.59 5.08
C TYR A 136 -3.57 -7.58 4.30
N ASP A 137 -2.55 -8.05 3.57
CA ASP A 137 -1.47 -7.22 3.06
C ASP A 137 -1.93 -6.28 1.94
N SER A 138 -2.83 -6.71 1.04
CA SER A 138 -3.41 -5.82 0.02
C SER A 138 -4.32 -4.75 0.61
N LEU A 139 -5.09 -5.09 1.66
CA LEU A 139 -5.92 -4.11 2.38
C LEU A 139 -5.07 -3.06 3.09
N LEU A 140 -3.97 -3.50 3.72
CA LEU A 140 -2.99 -2.58 4.29
C LEU A 140 -2.34 -1.70 3.22
N ALA A 141 -1.90 -2.27 2.10
CA ALA A 141 -1.26 -1.51 1.02
C ALA A 141 -2.19 -0.40 0.48
N ALA A 142 -3.48 -0.72 0.30
CA ALA A 142 -4.50 0.25 -0.06
C ALA A 142 -4.66 1.35 1.01
N GLY A 143 -4.80 0.98 2.29
CA GLY A 143 -4.89 1.96 3.38
C GLY A 143 -3.66 2.88 3.44
N MET A 144 -2.45 2.34 3.25
CA MET A 144 -1.20 3.10 3.33
C MET A 144 -1.04 4.08 2.17
N ILE A 145 -1.40 3.70 0.93
CA ILE A 145 -1.31 4.63 -0.21
C ILE A 145 -2.32 5.77 -0.09
N TRP A 146 -3.54 5.49 0.38
CA TRP A 146 -4.56 6.51 0.62
C TRP A 146 -4.19 7.42 1.80
N ALA A 147 -3.59 6.87 2.87
CA ALA A 147 -3.08 7.66 3.97
C ALA A 147 -2.01 8.65 3.49
N LEU A 148 -1.03 8.19 2.71
CA LEU A 148 0.00 9.05 2.12
C LEU A 148 -0.61 10.14 1.23
N TYR A 149 -1.53 9.78 0.34
CA TYR A 149 -2.22 10.74 -0.53
C TYR A 149 -2.95 11.84 0.28
N LEU A 150 -3.74 11.43 1.29
CA LEU A 150 -4.49 12.36 2.12
C LEU A 150 -3.58 13.21 3.03
N GLN A 151 -2.44 12.69 3.49
CA GLN A 151 -1.44 13.47 4.21
C GLN A 151 -0.85 14.58 3.33
N ILE A 152 -0.55 14.28 2.07
CA ILE A 152 -0.06 15.29 1.10
C ILE A 152 -1.13 16.35 0.84
N LEU A 153 -2.38 15.94 0.65
CA LEU A 153 -3.48 16.89 0.51
C LEU A 153 -3.67 17.74 1.78
N LEU A 154 -3.48 17.15 2.96
CA LEU A 154 -3.67 17.86 4.23
C LEU A 154 -2.62 18.96 4.42
N ILE A 155 -1.35 18.70 4.15
CA ILE A 155 -0.31 19.73 4.26
C ILE A 155 -0.47 20.84 3.19
N ARG A 156 -0.95 20.49 2.00
CA ARG A 156 -1.18 21.42 0.88
C ARG A 156 -2.42 22.30 1.07
N HIS A 157 -3.52 21.75 1.60
CA HIS A 157 -4.81 22.46 1.67
C HIS A 157 -5.25 22.85 3.09
N LYS A 158 -4.77 22.15 4.12
CA LYS A 158 -5.07 22.43 5.53
C LYS A 158 -6.59 22.54 5.80
N ARG A 159 -7.38 21.57 5.30
CA ARG A 159 -8.84 21.51 5.47
C ARG A 159 -9.27 20.41 6.44
N LEU A 160 -10.37 20.65 7.15
CA LEU A 160 -10.92 19.71 8.14
C LEU A 160 -11.48 18.43 7.51
N ASP A 161 -12.16 18.53 6.37
CA ASP A 161 -12.68 17.37 5.65
C ASP A 161 -11.57 16.37 5.28
N ILE A 162 -10.44 16.86 4.78
CA ILE A 162 -9.26 16.02 4.50
C ILE A 162 -8.74 15.35 5.77
N ALA A 163 -8.67 16.08 6.89
CA ALA A 163 -8.24 15.54 8.17
C ALA A 163 -9.18 14.45 8.70
N LEU A 164 -10.49 14.63 8.58
CA LEU A 164 -11.48 13.63 8.97
C LEU A 164 -11.39 12.38 8.09
N ILE A 165 -11.25 12.54 6.77
CA ILE A 165 -11.09 11.41 5.85
C ILE A 165 -9.77 10.69 6.11
N LEU A 166 -8.67 11.42 6.35
CA LEU A 166 -7.40 10.85 6.76
C LEU A 166 -7.54 10.06 8.06
N GLY A 167 -8.22 10.60 9.07
CA GLY A 167 -8.51 9.93 10.34
C GLY A 167 -9.29 8.63 10.16
N MET A 168 -10.28 8.59 9.27
CA MET A 168 -11.01 7.37 8.90
C MET A 168 -10.10 6.34 8.23
N VAL A 169 -9.27 6.75 7.27
CA VAL A 169 -8.34 5.84 6.57
C VAL A 169 -7.29 5.29 7.52
N LEU A 170 -6.71 6.14 8.38
CA LEU A 170 -5.77 5.71 9.43
C LEU A 170 -6.45 4.76 10.43
N GLY A 171 -7.66 5.10 10.88
CA GLY A 171 -8.46 4.30 11.80
C GLY A 171 -8.78 2.92 11.24
N PHE A 172 -9.21 2.85 9.98
CA PHE A 172 -9.45 1.58 9.31
C PHE A 172 -8.15 0.79 9.08
N GLY A 173 -7.04 1.49 8.79
CA GLY A 173 -5.71 0.89 8.69
C GLY A 173 -5.26 0.21 9.99
N VAL A 174 -5.39 0.87 11.15
CA VAL A 174 -5.02 0.27 12.44
C VAL A 174 -5.95 -0.85 12.88
N LEU A 175 -7.19 -0.89 12.37
CA LEU A 175 -8.10 -2.05 12.47
C LEU A 175 -7.77 -3.18 11.49
N THR A 176 -6.83 -2.96 10.57
CA THR A 176 -6.34 -3.95 9.61
C THR A 176 -5.07 -4.62 10.11
N LYS A 177 -4.02 -3.85 10.43
CA LYS A 177 -2.74 -4.42 10.86
C LYS A 177 -1.96 -3.43 11.71
N SER A 178 -1.20 -3.92 12.69
CA SER A 178 -0.33 -3.10 13.54
C SER A 178 0.65 -2.23 12.74
N SER A 179 1.10 -2.69 11.57
CA SER A 179 1.99 -1.91 10.70
C SER A 179 1.33 -0.66 10.11
N ALA A 180 0.01 -0.50 10.14
CA ALA A 180 -0.65 0.74 9.72
C ALA A 180 -0.30 1.93 10.61
N PHE A 181 0.18 1.71 11.84
CA PHE A 181 0.69 2.78 12.70
C PHE A 181 1.87 3.53 12.05
N PHE A 182 2.61 2.92 11.11
CA PHE A 182 3.61 3.66 10.33
C PHE A 182 3.01 4.87 9.60
N ALA A 183 1.77 4.80 9.11
CA ALA A 183 1.15 5.95 8.47
C ALA A 183 0.98 7.13 9.45
N ILE A 184 0.73 6.87 10.74
CA ILE A 184 0.66 7.90 11.79
C ILE A 184 2.07 8.44 12.07
N TYR A 185 3.04 7.55 12.26
CA TYR A 185 4.43 7.93 12.55
C TYR A 185 5.08 8.72 11.41
N LEU A 186 4.59 8.55 10.18
CA LEU A 186 5.10 9.23 9.01
C LEU A 186 4.44 10.60 8.74
N ILE A 187 3.35 10.96 9.44
CA ILE A 187 2.68 12.27 9.29
C ILE A 187 3.66 13.45 9.42
N PRO A 188 4.56 13.50 10.42
CA PRO A 188 5.48 14.63 10.56
C PRO A 188 6.38 14.87 9.34
N PHE A 189 6.72 13.82 8.59
CA PHE A 189 7.57 13.93 7.41
C PHE A 189 6.86 14.60 6.23
N SER A 190 5.53 14.62 6.19
CA SER A 190 4.78 15.40 5.19
C SER A 190 5.08 16.91 5.26
N PHE A 191 5.57 17.39 6.41
CA PHE A 191 6.02 18.76 6.59
C PHE A 191 7.18 19.16 5.66
N ILE A 192 7.93 18.20 5.08
CA ILE A 192 8.95 18.49 4.06
C ILE A 192 8.36 19.21 2.84
N LEU A 193 7.08 19.02 2.55
CA LEU A 193 6.35 19.67 1.47
C LEU A 193 5.93 21.10 1.80
N SER A 194 6.04 21.51 3.06
CA SER A 194 5.74 22.89 3.48
C SER A 194 6.79 23.87 2.94
N ASN A 195 6.40 25.14 2.88
CA ASN A 195 7.32 26.22 2.56
C ASN A 195 8.06 26.68 3.84
N PHE A 196 9.07 25.89 4.24
CA PHE A 196 9.90 26.02 5.45
C PHE A 196 10.21 27.44 5.96
N ARG A 197 10.40 28.43 5.07
CA ARG A 197 10.79 29.81 5.45
C ARG A 197 9.62 30.78 5.58
N ASN A 198 8.48 30.46 4.97
CA ASN A 198 7.39 31.42 4.76
C ASN A 198 6.09 30.99 5.46
N GLU A 199 6.05 29.81 6.07
CA GLU A 199 4.88 29.37 6.83
C GLU A 199 4.78 30.16 8.13
N LYS A 200 3.69 30.90 8.30
CA LYS A 200 3.37 31.56 9.58
C LYS A 200 3.13 30.48 10.64
N ILE A 201 3.55 30.73 11.88
CA ILE A 201 3.32 29.82 13.02
C ILE A 201 1.85 29.37 13.12
N ARG A 202 0.91 30.27 12.80
CA ARG A 202 -0.53 29.96 12.73
C ARG A 202 -0.88 28.83 11.74
N GLU A 203 -0.24 28.79 10.57
CA GLU A 203 -0.48 27.75 9.56
C GLU A 203 0.10 26.40 9.98
N ILE A 204 1.26 26.43 10.64
CA ILE A 204 1.86 25.23 11.25
C ILE A 204 0.96 24.71 12.36
N ALA A 205 0.51 25.57 13.28
CA ALA A 205 -0.40 25.20 14.37
C ALA A 205 -1.73 24.64 13.84
N LYS A 206 -2.28 25.24 12.77
CA LYS A 206 -3.47 24.71 12.08
C LYS A 206 -3.23 23.32 11.52
N TRP A 207 -2.13 23.10 10.80
CA TRP A 207 -1.79 21.78 10.27
C TRP A 207 -1.58 20.74 11.39
N VAL A 208 -0.85 21.09 12.46
CA VAL A 208 -0.66 20.22 13.64
C VAL A 208 -2.01 19.87 14.28
N GLY A 209 -2.90 20.85 14.46
CA GLY A 209 -4.25 20.60 15.01
C GLY A 209 -5.08 19.65 14.14
N LEU A 210 -5.00 19.80 12.82
CA LEU A 210 -5.69 18.90 11.89
C LEU A 210 -5.08 17.48 11.86
N CYS A 211 -3.76 17.38 11.93
CA CYS A 211 -3.08 16.09 12.12
C CYS A 211 -3.52 15.43 13.43
N LEU A 212 -3.60 16.18 14.53
CA LEU A 212 -4.05 15.68 15.82
C LEU A 212 -5.49 15.14 15.74
N ILE A 213 -6.41 15.83 15.06
CA ILE A 213 -7.77 15.32 14.82
C ILE A 213 -7.73 13.96 14.10
N SER A 214 -6.92 13.85 13.05
CA SER A 214 -6.77 12.61 12.28
C SER A 214 -6.25 11.46 13.16
N VAL A 215 -5.24 11.76 14.00
CA VAL A 215 -4.62 10.79 14.91
C VAL A 215 -5.59 10.37 16.02
N LEU A 216 -6.28 11.32 16.66
CA LEU A 216 -7.29 11.02 17.69
C LEU A 216 -8.40 10.14 17.14
N MET A 217 -8.86 10.41 15.91
CA MET A 217 -9.84 9.57 15.24
C MET A 217 -9.31 8.15 14.99
N ALA A 218 -8.06 8.01 14.54
CA ALA A 218 -7.44 6.70 14.36
C ALA A 218 -7.33 5.91 15.68
N TYR A 219 -6.95 6.57 16.77
CA TYR A 219 -6.94 5.95 18.11
C TYR A 219 -8.36 5.65 18.64
N GLY A 220 -9.36 6.44 18.26
CA GLY A 220 -10.77 6.14 18.53
C GLY A 220 -11.21 4.83 17.88
N PHE A 221 -10.86 4.62 16.61
CA PHE A 221 -11.09 3.36 15.89
C PHE A 221 -10.31 2.22 16.55
N TYR A 222 -9.03 2.41 16.85
CA TYR A 222 -8.21 1.40 17.52
C TYR A 222 -8.78 1.00 18.89
N SER A 223 -9.37 1.95 19.62
CA SER A 223 -9.99 1.70 20.92
C SER A 223 -11.21 0.78 20.84
N MET A 224 -11.85 0.65 19.68
CA MET A 224 -12.94 -0.32 19.47
C MET A 224 -12.47 -1.76 19.69
N LEU A 225 -11.18 -2.05 19.50
CA LEU A 225 -10.63 -3.39 19.75
C LEU A 225 -10.68 -3.80 21.23
N ARG A 226 -10.78 -2.83 22.16
CA ARG A 226 -10.91 -3.08 23.60
C ARG A 226 -12.27 -3.65 24.00
N LEU A 227 -13.24 -3.66 23.09
CA LEU A 227 -14.53 -4.32 23.28
C LEU A 227 -14.39 -5.85 23.33
N SER A 228 -13.24 -6.40 22.89
CA SER A 228 -12.91 -7.81 22.99
C SER A 228 -11.98 -8.08 24.18
N PRO A 229 -12.21 -9.15 24.96
CA PRO A 229 -11.28 -9.57 26.02
C PRO A 229 -9.90 -9.96 25.48
N PHE A 230 -9.80 -10.28 24.19
CA PHE A 230 -8.57 -10.71 23.52
C PHE A 230 -7.68 -9.57 23.04
N PHE A 231 -8.01 -8.30 23.35
CA PHE A 231 -7.24 -7.13 22.89
C PHE A 231 -5.72 -7.21 23.22
N HIS A 232 -5.38 -7.75 24.39
CA HIS A 232 -3.99 -7.85 24.85
C HIS A 232 -3.11 -8.74 23.94
N ILE A 233 -3.71 -9.74 23.28
CA ILE A 233 -3.01 -10.71 22.42
C ILE A 233 -2.37 -10.01 21.20
N ILE A 234 -2.86 -8.84 20.78
CA ILE A 234 -2.22 -8.07 19.69
C ILE A 234 -0.76 -7.77 20.04
N GLY A 235 -0.50 -7.33 21.28
CA GLY A 235 0.84 -7.01 21.75
C GLY A 235 1.74 -8.25 21.80
N GLU A 236 1.21 -9.35 22.34
CA GLU A 236 1.90 -10.64 22.44
C GLU A 236 2.22 -11.21 21.05
N LYS A 237 1.28 -11.13 20.10
CA LYS A 237 1.49 -11.58 18.73
C LYS A 237 2.55 -10.75 18.02
N ASN A 238 2.54 -9.42 18.21
CA ASN A 238 3.55 -8.54 17.61
C ASN A 238 4.96 -8.85 18.14
N SER A 239 5.10 -9.22 19.42
CA SER A 239 6.41 -9.50 20.03
C SER A 239 7.08 -10.79 19.52
N ILE A 240 6.33 -11.65 18.82
CA ILE A 240 6.85 -12.81 18.09
C ILE A 240 7.59 -12.38 16.82
N PHE A 241 7.09 -11.35 16.12
CA PHE A 241 7.66 -10.92 14.84
C PHE A 241 8.69 -9.79 14.99
N VAL A 242 8.58 -8.99 16.04
CA VAL A 242 9.40 -7.79 16.26
C VAL A 242 9.86 -7.74 17.71
N TYR A 243 11.14 -7.42 17.95
CA TYR A 243 11.69 -7.19 19.27
C TYR A 243 11.02 -5.98 19.94
N PRO A 244 10.43 -6.17 21.13
CA PRO A 244 10.12 -5.06 22.01
C PRO A 244 11.39 -4.26 22.33
N PHE A 245 11.25 -2.94 22.52
CA PHE A 245 12.39 -2.04 22.68
C PHE A 245 13.35 -2.44 23.82
N ASN A 246 12.80 -2.94 24.94
CA ASN A 246 13.57 -3.41 26.10
C ASN A 246 14.41 -4.68 25.82
N GLU A 247 13.99 -5.51 24.87
CA GLU A 247 14.76 -6.66 24.39
C GLU A 247 15.79 -6.21 23.35
N TRP A 248 15.36 -5.43 22.37
CA TRP A 248 16.21 -4.94 21.27
C TRP A 248 17.42 -4.15 21.77
N PHE A 249 17.26 -3.30 22.80
CA PHE A 249 18.36 -2.47 23.32
C PHE A 249 19.55 -3.29 23.85
N LYS A 250 19.35 -4.59 24.13
CA LYS A 250 20.44 -5.50 24.51
C LYS A 250 21.31 -5.94 23.33
N HIS A 251 20.83 -5.81 22.09
CA HIS A 251 21.49 -6.28 20.86
C HIS A 251 21.13 -5.41 19.63
N PRO A 252 21.27 -4.08 19.68
CA PRO A 252 20.60 -3.15 18.75
C PRO A 252 20.95 -3.32 17.27
N PHE A 253 22.14 -3.85 16.97
CA PHE A 253 22.63 -4.04 15.59
C PHE A 253 22.95 -5.50 15.25
N GLU A 254 22.74 -6.44 16.17
CA GLU A 254 23.15 -7.84 15.99
C GLU A 254 22.49 -8.47 14.76
N PHE A 255 21.18 -8.26 14.59
CA PHE A 255 20.41 -8.81 13.47
C PHE A 255 20.25 -7.86 12.29
N PHE A 256 20.76 -6.62 12.39
CA PHE A 256 20.49 -5.57 11.41
C PHE A 256 20.94 -5.94 10.00
N LEU A 257 22.19 -6.40 9.83
CA LEU A 257 22.73 -6.73 8.51
C LEU A 257 22.00 -7.92 7.87
N GLY A 258 21.70 -8.96 8.65
CA GLY A 258 20.96 -10.13 8.18
C GLY A 258 19.54 -9.78 7.74
N ASN A 259 18.82 -9.04 8.58
CA ASN A 259 17.47 -8.58 8.26
C ASN A 259 17.48 -7.63 7.05
N PHE A 260 18.40 -6.67 7.01
CA PHE A 260 18.51 -5.72 5.90
C PHE A 260 18.77 -6.43 4.57
N ASN A 261 19.71 -7.39 4.54
CA ASN A 261 20.01 -8.16 3.34
C ASN A 261 18.79 -8.96 2.86
N GLY A 262 18.08 -9.64 3.76
CA GLY A 262 16.86 -10.38 3.40
C GLY A 262 15.74 -9.47 2.89
N LEU A 263 15.53 -8.32 3.54
CA LEU A 263 14.52 -7.34 3.13
C LEU A 263 14.82 -6.73 1.75
N ILE A 264 16.09 -6.41 1.47
CA ILE A 264 16.52 -5.88 0.18
C ILE A 264 16.45 -6.97 -0.91
N ASP A 265 16.83 -8.20 -0.61
CA ASP A 265 16.72 -9.33 -1.53
C ASP A 265 15.26 -9.55 -1.98
N TRP A 266 14.31 -9.59 -1.03
CA TRP A 266 12.89 -9.67 -1.37
C TRP A 266 12.43 -8.46 -2.16
N PHE A 267 12.83 -7.25 -1.77
CA PHE A 267 12.46 -6.04 -2.48
C PHE A 267 12.92 -6.06 -3.95
N ILE A 268 14.18 -6.44 -4.21
CA ILE A 268 14.74 -6.51 -5.57
C ILE A 268 14.08 -7.65 -6.35
N SER A 269 13.90 -8.82 -5.74
CA SER A 269 13.30 -9.99 -6.38
C SER A 269 11.87 -9.71 -6.86
N TYR A 270 11.04 -9.08 -6.02
CA TYR A 270 9.66 -8.74 -6.40
C TYR A 270 9.56 -7.49 -7.27
N SER A 271 10.49 -6.53 -7.17
CA SER A 271 10.47 -5.32 -7.99
C SER A 271 11.09 -5.51 -9.36
N THR A 272 12.01 -6.47 -9.51
CA THR A 272 12.89 -6.63 -10.67
C THR A 272 13.91 -5.49 -10.82
N ILE A 273 15.03 -5.79 -11.47
CA ILE A 273 16.14 -4.83 -11.67
C ILE A 273 15.71 -3.55 -12.42
N PRO A 274 14.92 -3.60 -13.52
CA PRO A 274 14.50 -2.40 -14.24
C PRO A 274 13.72 -1.41 -13.37
N MET A 275 12.83 -1.92 -12.50
CA MET A 275 12.08 -1.10 -11.57
C MET A 275 13.00 -0.45 -10.53
N PHE A 276 13.93 -1.22 -9.97
CA PHE A 276 14.93 -0.69 -9.04
C PHE A 276 15.75 0.44 -9.68
N LEU A 277 16.17 0.26 -10.94
CA LEU A 277 16.86 1.30 -11.71
C LEU A 277 15.98 2.55 -11.89
N LEU A 278 14.70 2.40 -12.25
CA LEU A 278 13.77 3.52 -12.35
C LEU A 278 13.63 4.30 -11.04
N ILE A 279 13.60 3.62 -9.90
CA ILE A 279 13.56 4.27 -8.57
C ILE A 279 14.83 5.07 -8.35
N PHE A 280 16.00 4.45 -8.58
CA PHE A 280 17.30 5.09 -8.35
C PHE A 280 17.50 6.33 -9.22
N ILE A 281 17.26 6.21 -10.53
CA ILE A 281 17.46 7.33 -11.48
C ILE A 281 16.46 8.47 -11.26
N SER A 282 15.35 8.26 -10.53
CA SER A 282 14.36 9.31 -10.25
C SER A 282 14.96 10.52 -9.55
N PHE A 283 16.03 10.34 -8.78
CA PHE A 283 16.74 11.40 -8.08
C PHE A 283 17.74 12.15 -8.96
N PHE A 284 18.15 11.55 -10.08
CA PHE A 284 19.09 12.15 -11.04
C PHE A 284 18.36 12.78 -12.24
N LEU A 285 17.16 12.30 -12.57
CA LEU A 285 16.32 12.85 -13.63
C LEU A 285 15.54 14.10 -13.19
N GLY A 286 15.50 15.11 -14.06
CA GLY A 286 14.75 16.35 -13.86
C GLY A 286 15.33 17.28 -12.78
N GLY A 287 16.56 17.03 -12.30
CA GLY A 287 17.22 17.83 -11.27
C GLY A 287 16.39 17.97 -9.99
N ASN A 288 16.24 19.20 -9.51
CA ASN A 288 15.49 19.53 -8.28
C ASN A 288 13.96 19.48 -8.45
N LYS A 289 13.45 19.14 -9.63
CA LYS A 289 12.01 19.04 -9.87
C LYS A 289 11.40 17.97 -8.96
N PHE A 290 10.42 18.38 -8.15
CA PHE A 290 9.72 17.54 -7.18
C PHE A 290 10.63 16.85 -6.16
N LEU A 291 11.81 17.40 -5.85
CA LEU A 291 12.78 16.74 -4.96
C LEU A 291 12.17 16.43 -3.57
N LYS A 292 11.42 17.37 -3.00
CA LYS A 292 10.77 17.19 -1.68
C LYS A 292 9.75 16.05 -1.71
N GLU A 293 8.95 15.97 -2.77
CA GLU A 293 7.99 14.89 -2.96
C GLU A 293 8.69 13.55 -3.19
N LYS A 294 9.75 13.50 -4.01
CA LYS A 294 10.54 12.29 -4.23
C LYS A 294 11.16 11.79 -2.92
N LEU A 295 11.70 12.70 -2.11
CA LEU A 295 12.22 12.38 -0.78
C LEU A 295 11.13 11.86 0.16
N LEU A 296 9.94 12.47 0.16
CA LEU A 296 8.82 11.97 0.97
C LEU A 296 8.43 10.54 0.59
N LEU A 297 8.32 10.23 -0.71
CA LEU A 297 8.04 8.88 -1.20
C LEU A 297 9.12 7.88 -0.75
N LEU A 298 10.39 8.28 -0.80
CA LEU A 298 11.50 7.46 -0.33
C LEU A 298 11.49 7.27 1.19
N ILE A 299 11.18 8.30 1.97
CA ILE A 299 11.06 8.23 3.43
C ILE A 299 9.98 7.22 3.84
N TRP A 300 8.85 7.21 3.13
CA TRP A 300 7.75 6.25 3.33
C TRP A 300 8.15 4.79 3.07
N PHE A 301 9.22 4.56 2.31
CA PHE A 301 9.81 3.24 2.13
C PHE A 301 10.92 2.96 3.16
N VAL A 302 11.90 3.86 3.25
CA VAL A 302 13.14 3.64 4.01
C VAL A 302 12.88 3.54 5.52
N LEU A 303 12.01 4.36 6.09
CA LEU A 303 11.80 4.33 7.55
C LEU A 303 11.10 3.04 8.02
N PRO A 304 10.00 2.57 7.41
CA PRO A 304 9.44 1.27 7.77
C PRO A 304 10.42 0.11 7.49
N LEU A 305 11.18 0.16 6.40
CA LEU A 305 12.18 -0.85 6.06
C LEU A 305 13.29 -0.91 7.13
N ALA A 306 13.82 0.24 7.53
CA ALA A 306 14.84 0.36 8.57
C ALA A 306 14.31 -0.13 9.93
N ALA A 307 13.06 0.17 10.26
CA ALA A 307 12.42 -0.35 11.47
C ALA A 307 12.33 -1.89 11.45
N LEU A 308 11.94 -2.50 10.32
CA LEU A 308 11.96 -3.96 10.18
C LEU A 308 13.38 -4.54 10.24
N ALA A 309 14.37 -3.86 9.65
CA ALA A 309 15.76 -4.29 9.68
C ALA A 309 16.31 -4.30 11.11
N LEU A 310 16.03 -3.25 11.90
CA LEU A 310 16.51 -3.10 13.27
C LEU A 310 15.78 -4.01 14.26
N PHE A 311 14.46 -4.08 14.17
CA PHE A 311 13.63 -4.72 15.20
C PHE A 311 13.07 -6.09 14.79
N GLY A 312 13.26 -6.57 13.56
CA GLY A 312 12.70 -7.84 13.10
C GLY A 312 13.25 -9.06 13.83
N LYS A 313 12.35 -9.95 14.28
CA LYS A 313 12.64 -11.32 14.77
C LYS A 313 12.42 -12.37 13.69
N VAL A 314 11.21 -12.40 13.16
CA VAL A 314 10.77 -13.33 12.11
C VAL A 314 10.12 -12.51 11.02
N LEU A 315 10.76 -12.46 9.85
CA LEU A 315 10.34 -11.61 8.75
C LEU A 315 9.82 -12.47 7.58
N TYR A 316 8.84 -11.95 6.86
CA TYR A 316 8.32 -12.53 5.63
C TYR A 316 8.25 -11.46 4.55
N PRO A 317 8.37 -11.82 3.26
CA PRO A 317 8.30 -10.85 2.17
C PRO A 317 7.09 -9.93 2.26
N ARG A 318 5.89 -10.46 2.52
CA ARG A 318 4.64 -9.70 2.64
C ARG A 318 4.69 -8.47 3.57
N PHE A 319 5.61 -8.45 4.55
CA PHE A 319 5.73 -7.34 5.49
C PHE A 319 6.19 -6.04 4.83
N ILE A 320 6.84 -6.09 3.67
CA ILE A 320 7.30 -4.90 2.96
C ILE A 320 6.36 -4.45 1.83
N LEU A 321 5.28 -5.18 1.52
CA LEU A 321 4.39 -4.84 0.40
C LEU A 321 3.86 -3.39 0.48
N PHE A 322 3.35 -2.99 1.65
CA PHE A 322 2.72 -1.66 1.79
C PHE A 322 3.71 -0.50 1.58
N MET A 323 4.98 -0.69 1.97
CA MET A 323 6.00 0.35 1.91
C MET A 323 6.63 0.46 0.52
N THR A 324 6.43 -0.52 -0.38
CA THR A 324 6.89 -0.43 -1.77
C THR A 324 5.92 0.34 -2.67
N MET A 325 4.66 0.53 -2.27
CA MET A 325 3.66 1.25 -3.07
C MET A 325 4.07 2.68 -3.50
N PRO A 326 4.66 3.51 -2.61
CA PRO A 326 5.17 4.84 -2.99
C PRO A 326 6.29 4.78 -4.03
N LEU A 327 7.04 3.67 -4.13
CA LEU A 327 8.11 3.51 -5.11
C LEU A 327 7.58 3.31 -6.53
N LEU A 328 6.36 2.78 -6.69
CA LEU A 328 5.68 2.73 -7.99
C LEU A 328 5.46 4.12 -8.56
N VAL A 329 5.14 5.08 -7.68
CA VAL A 329 5.00 6.49 -8.05
C VAL A 329 6.35 7.09 -8.45
N LEU A 330 7.45 6.79 -7.73
CA LEU A 330 8.79 7.24 -8.12
C LEU A 330 9.22 6.68 -9.48
N SER A 331 9.02 5.40 -9.74
CA SER A 331 9.37 4.81 -11.04
C SER A 331 8.55 5.38 -12.17
N ALA A 332 7.28 5.70 -11.93
CA ALA A 332 6.45 6.34 -12.94
C ALA A 332 6.97 7.72 -13.35
N PHE A 333 7.57 8.47 -12.42
CA PHE A 333 8.25 9.74 -12.76
C PHE A 333 9.42 9.52 -13.70
N SER A 334 10.33 8.60 -13.37
CA SER A 334 11.50 8.28 -14.20
C SER A 334 11.09 7.80 -15.57
N LEU A 335 10.16 6.85 -15.63
CA LEU A 335 9.69 6.29 -16.89
C LEU A 335 8.97 7.36 -17.73
N ASN A 336 8.10 8.19 -17.13
CA ASN A 336 7.48 9.30 -17.85
C ASN A 336 8.54 10.25 -18.43
N TYR A 337 9.55 10.62 -17.64
CA TYR A 337 10.62 11.51 -18.06
C TYR A 337 11.43 10.92 -19.24
N ILE A 338 11.82 9.65 -19.14
CA ILE A 338 12.55 8.95 -20.22
C ILE A 338 11.70 8.91 -21.49
N LEU A 339 10.41 8.57 -21.38
CA LEU A 339 9.54 8.51 -22.54
C LEU A 339 9.36 9.87 -23.23
N ASP A 340 9.49 10.97 -22.49
CA ASP A 340 9.42 12.33 -23.05
C ASP A 340 10.70 12.72 -23.82
N LEU A 341 11.81 11.99 -23.66
CA LEU A 341 13.02 12.17 -24.47
C LEU A 341 12.82 11.75 -25.93
N PHE A 342 11.85 10.88 -26.20
CA PHE A 342 11.58 10.36 -27.53
C PHE A 342 10.35 11.03 -28.15
N LYS A 343 10.42 11.40 -29.44
CA LYS A 343 9.26 11.93 -30.17
C LYS A 343 8.39 10.82 -30.78
N ASN A 344 9.00 9.73 -31.23
CA ASN A 344 8.32 8.63 -31.91
C ASN A 344 7.59 7.72 -30.91
N ASN A 345 6.29 7.50 -31.13
CA ASN A 345 5.46 6.64 -30.30
C ASN A 345 5.88 5.16 -30.30
N LEU A 346 6.42 4.64 -31.41
CA LEU A 346 6.94 3.26 -31.46
C LEU A 346 8.14 3.08 -30.53
N ILE A 347 9.04 4.07 -30.49
CA ILE A 347 10.21 4.05 -29.59
C ILE A 347 9.75 4.15 -28.14
N LYS A 348 8.77 5.01 -27.84
CA LYS A 348 8.16 5.11 -26.49
C LYS A 348 7.60 3.75 -26.04
N THR A 349 6.86 3.07 -26.90
CA THR A 349 6.33 1.74 -26.61
C THR A 349 7.45 0.73 -26.38
N GLY A 350 8.48 0.72 -27.23
CA GLY A 350 9.64 -0.16 -27.06
C GLY A 350 10.38 0.07 -25.74
N VAL A 351 10.60 1.32 -25.35
CA VAL A 351 11.23 1.68 -24.05
C VAL A 351 10.35 1.27 -22.88
N PHE A 352 9.04 1.53 -22.94
CA PHE A 352 8.11 1.10 -21.90
C PHE A 352 8.16 -0.42 -21.72
N LEU A 353 8.06 -1.17 -22.82
CA LEU A 353 8.14 -2.63 -22.80
C LEU A 353 9.49 -3.12 -22.25
N ALA A 354 10.60 -2.46 -22.57
CA ALA A 354 11.92 -2.85 -22.04
C ALA A 354 11.97 -2.79 -20.50
N PHE A 355 11.38 -1.74 -19.90
CA PHE A 355 11.31 -1.60 -18.45
C PHE A 355 10.23 -2.48 -17.79
N SER A 356 9.24 -2.94 -18.55
CA SER A 356 8.13 -3.77 -18.05
C SER A 356 8.31 -5.27 -18.33
N LEU A 357 9.22 -5.68 -19.22
CA LEU A 357 9.30 -7.06 -19.72
C LEU A 357 9.56 -8.09 -18.61
N LEU A 358 10.47 -7.79 -17.69
CA LEU A 358 10.78 -8.72 -16.59
C LEU A 358 9.62 -8.86 -15.61
N MET A 359 8.91 -7.76 -15.36
CA MET A 359 7.70 -7.76 -14.53
C MET A 359 6.58 -8.57 -15.20
N LEU A 360 6.34 -8.34 -16.50
CA LEU A 360 5.37 -9.11 -17.30
C LEU A 360 5.73 -10.60 -17.36
N ARG A 361 7.01 -10.94 -17.45
CA ARG A 361 7.48 -12.33 -17.41
C ARG A 361 7.14 -12.97 -16.07
N SER A 362 7.48 -12.31 -14.96
CA SER A 362 7.16 -12.82 -13.62
C SER A 362 5.65 -12.99 -13.43
N ASP A 363 4.87 -12.01 -13.86
CA ASP A 363 3.40 -12.05 -13.81
C ASP A 363 2.84 -13.22 -14.63
N PHE A 364 3.39 -13.49 -15.82
CA PHE A 364 2.99 -14.64 -16.62
C PHE A 364 3.14 -15.94 -15.82
N TYR A 365 4.31 -16.18 -15.22
CA TYR A 365 4.52 -17.37 -14.37
C TYR A 365 3.61 -17.38 -13.14
N ILE A 366 3.36 -16.23 -12.50
CA ILE A 366 2.41 -16.15 -11.38
C ILE A 366 0.98 -16.53 -11.80
N LEU A 367 0.60 -16.24 -13.05
CA LEU A 367 -0.74 -16.53 -13.56
C LEU A 367 -0.90 -17.96 -14.07
N THR A 368 0.18 -18.57 -14.60
CA THR A 368 0.10 -19.86 -15.29
C THR A 368 0.77 -21.03 -14.57
N ASP A 369 1.74 -20.76 -13.69
CA ASP A 369 2.69 -21.75 -13.15
C ASP A 369 3.06 -21.46 -11.68
N PHE A 370 2.05 -21.11 -10.88
CA PHE A 370 2.24 -20.75 -9.45
C PHE A 370 2.29 -21.98 -8.52
N ALA A 371 2.23 -23.21 -9.05
CA ALA A 371 2.09 -24.45 -8.30
C ALA A 371 3.43 -25.16 -8.07
#